data_AF-A0A843GBV5-F1
#
_entry.id   AF-A0A843GBV5-F1
#
_cell.length_a   1.000
_cell.length_b   1.000
_cell.length_c   1.000
_cell.angle_alpha   90.00
_cell.angle_beta   90.00
_cell.angle_gamma   90.00
#
_symmetry.space_group_name_H-M   'P 1'
#
loop_
_entity.id
_entity.type
_entity.pdbx_description
1 polymer ?
#
loop_
_entity_poly.entity_id
_entity_poly.type
_entity_poly.pdbx_seq_one_letter_code
_entity_poly.pdbx_strand_id
1 'polypeptide(L)'
;EIQTYRYICDSTFFLEPLEDMIASKEVYGIAVIDRNEATIATLKGKRINVVSNLTSGVPGKHKAGGQSQRRFDRVIDQLAHEFLKRIGSHMDEEFLPIKDDLKGIVLGGPGGTKEDFYNGDYMHYELKDKVITTVDTSYTGEFGIRETIDKASGALEELGVIQEKKLVQRFLAELRDDHGLYSYGEKEVRANLEMGAVDILLLSEDLKSKRLTIDCQACGFHAEVTQKEGQKVEDLTCPQCNEKMKITKEEDLVEDLANIAEELGSTVEIISTETEEGSQLYRAFGGIGAILRYNVR
;
A
#
# COMPACT_ATOMS: atom_id res chain seq x y z
N GLU A 1 19.03 6.97 -6.01
CA GLU A 1 19.56 7.09 -7.38
C GLU A 1 18.49 6.79 -8.42
N ILE A 2 18.35 7.69 -9.39
CA ILE A 2 17.50 7.53 -10.58
C ILE A 2 18.33 6.70 -11.58
N GLN A 3 17.86 5.49 -11.92
CA GLN A 3 18.56 4.59 -12.86
C GLN A 3 18.09 4.76 -14.32
N THR A 4 17.14 5.64 -14.57
CA THR A 4 16.53 5.84 -15.89
C THR A 4 16.84 7.24 -16.39
N TYR A 5 17.75 7.35 -17.37
CA TYR A 5 17.94 8.58 -18.15
C TYR A 5 17.09 8.48 -19.42
N ARG A 6 16.03 9.29 -19.52
CA ARG A 6 15.11 9.31 -20.67
C ARG A 6 14.93 10.75 -21.13
N TYR A 7 15.27 11.03 -22.39
CA TYR A 7 15.03 12.33 -23.01
C TYR A 7 13.72 12.24 -23.82
N ILE A 8 12.74 13.06 -23.46
CA ILE A 8 11.45 13.17 -24.15
C ILE A 8 11.26 14.64 -24.50
N CYS A 9 10.97 14.90 -25.77
CA CYS A 9 10.61 16.23 -26.27
C CYS A 9 9.13 16.19 -26.63
N ASP A 10 8.29 16.77 -25.77
CA ASP A 10 6.85 16.86 -25.95
C ASP A 10 6.38 18.27 -25.53
N SER A 11 5.16 18.62 -25.93
CA SER A 11 4.44 19.82 -25.54
C SER A 11 3.99 19.84 -24.07
N THR A 12 4.03 18.69 -23.40
CA THR A 12 3.66 18.50 -21.99
C THR A 12 4.80 17.84 -21.22
N PHE A 13 4.85 18.09 -19.90
CA PHE A 13 5.86 17.44 -19.05
C PHE A 13 5.52 15.97 -18.85
N PHE A 14 6.51 15.09 -19.07
CA PHE A 14 6.38 13.67 -18.82
C PHE A 14 6.61 13.37 -17.33
N LEU A 15 5.53 13.44 -16.53
CA LEU A 15 5.57 13.33 -15.07
C LEU A 15 5.36 11.90 -14.54
N GLU A 16 4.86 10.97 -15.37
CA GLU A 16 4.57 9.57 -14.97
C GLU A 16 5.69 8.91 -14.13
N PRO A 17 7.00 9.00 -14.50
CA PRO A 17 8.04 8.34 -13.71
C PRO A 17 8.25 8.95 -12.32
N LEU A 18 7.93 10.24 -12.14
CA LEU A 18 8.05 10.93 -10.85
C LEU A 18 6.85 10.61 -9.95
N GLU A 19 5.65 10.55 -10.53
CA GLU A 19 4.43 10.13 -9.83
C GLU A 19 4.59 8.70 -9.28
N ASP A 20 5.10 7.77 -10.11
CA ASP A 20 5.46 6.40 -9.71
C ASP A 20 6.49 6.33 -8.56
N MET A 21 7.36 7.34 -8.47
CA MET A 21 8.43 7.37 -7.47
C MET A 21 7.96 7.86 -6.11
N ILE A 22 6.91 8.69 -6.07
CA ILE A 22 6.32 9.34 -4.89
C ILE A 22 5.25 8.46 -4.24
N ALA A 23 4.55 7.60 -5.00
CA ALA A 23 3.58 6.66 -4.46
C ALA A 23 4.15 5.83 -3.30
N SER A 24 3.35 5.64 -2.23
CA SER A 24 3.70 4.82 -1.07
C SER A 24 4.11 3.43 -1.54
N LYS A 25 5.36 3.05 -1.27
CA LYS A 25 5.93 1.80 -1.83
C LYS A 25 5.56 0.64 -0.93
N GLU A 26 4.41 0.06 -1.22
CA GLU A 26 4.03 -1.24 -0.71
C GLU A 26 5.16 -2.25 -0.96
N VAL A 27 5.48 -3.03 0.08
CA VAL A 27 6.47 -4.09 0.01
C VAL A 27 5.73 -5.41 -0.11
N TYR A 28 6.01 -6.14 -1.19
CA TYR A 28 5.48 -7.46 -1.44
C TYR A 28 6.60 -8.50 -1.47
N GLY A 29 6.35 -9.66 -0.88
CA GLY A 29 7.23 -10.81 -0.96
C GLY A 29 6.86 -11.65 -2.16
N ILE A 30 7.85 -12.15 -2.90
CA ILE A 30 7.62 -13.01 -4.05
C ILE A 30 8.55 -14.19 -3.93
N ALA A 31 8.00 -15.40 -3.99
CA ALA A 31 8.81 -16.61 -4.06
C ALA A 31 8.36 -17.45 -5.24
N VAL A 32 9.31 -17.80 -6.11
CA VAL A 32 9.07 -18.73 -7.22
C VAL A 32 9.69 -20.06 -6.84
N ILE A 33 8.85 -21.09 -6.77
CA ILE A 33 9.20 -22.40 -6.23
C ILE A 33 9.03 -23.45 -7.32
N ASP A 34 10.10 -24.17 -7.60
CA ASP A 34 10.09 -25.40 -8.39
C ASP A 34 10.73 -26.54 -7.59
N ARG A 35 10.63 -27.74 -8.13
CA ARG A 35 11.32 -28.91 -7.62
C ARG A 35 12.83 -28.77 -7.68
N ASN A 36 13.37 -28.08 -8.67
CA ASN A 36 14.81 -28.00 -8.88
C ASN A 36 15.46 -26.79 -8.22
N GLU A 37 14.77 -25.65 -8.17
CA GLU A 37 15.28 -24.39 -7.64
C GLU A 37 14.15 -23.53 -7.07
N ALA A 38 14.52 -22.57 -6.24
CA ALA A 38 13.61 -21.56 -5.72
C ALA A 38 14.30 -20.20 -5.67
N THR A 39 13.56 -19.16 -5.98
CA THR A 39 14.03 -17.77 -5.94
C THR A 39 13.10 -16.96 -5.06
N ILE A 40 13.67 -16.24 -4.10
CA ILE A 40 12.94 -15.37 -3.18
C ILE A 40 13.35 -13.93 -3.49
N ALA A 41 12.37 -13.05 -3.63
CA ALA A 41 12.55 -11.65 -3.93
C ALA A 41 11.56 -10.79 -3.13
N THR A 42 11.92 -9.51 -2.99
CA THR A 42 11.02 -8.47 -2.50
C THR A 42 10.75 -7.47 -3.61
N LEU A 43 9.49 -7.08 -3.77
CA LEU A 43 9.04 -6.01 -4.66
C LEU A 43 8.73 -4.78 -3.81
N LYS A 44 9.42 -3.67 -4.07
CA LYS A 44 9.14 -2.37 -3.43
C LYS A 44 8.82 -1.34 -4.50
N GLY A 45 7.53 -1.03 -4.67
CA GLY A 45 7.04 -0.30 -5.85
C GLY A 45 7.43 -1.04 -7.12
N LYS A 46 8.20 -0.41 -8.03
CA LYS A 46 8.69 -1.05 -9.28
C LYS A 46 10.04 -1.77 -9.14
N ARG A 47 10.69 -1.72 -7.97
CA ARG A 47 12.02 -2.30 -7.78
C ARG A 47 11.91 -3.73 -7.28
N ILE A 48 12.46 -4.66 -8.07
CA ILE A 48 12.63 -6.05 -7.69
C ILE A 48 14.01 -6.20 -7.07
N ASN A 49 14.08 -6.72 -5.86
CA ASN A 49 15.33 -7.11 -5.21
C ASN A 49 15.31 -8.62 -4.98
N VAL A 50 16.20 -9.34 -5.66
CA VAL A 50 16.35 -10.79 -5.51
C VAL A 50 17.22 -11.04 -4.29
N VAL A 51 16.63 -11.68 -3.29
CA VAL A 51 17.24 -11.83 -1.96
C VAL A 51 18.02 -13.14 -1.90
N SER A 52 17.43 -14.23 -2.36
CA SER A 52 18.07 -15.54 -2.34
C SER A 52 17.66 -16.42 -3.51
N ASN A 53 18.62 -17.26 -3.93
CA ASN A 53 18.44 -18.29 -4.94
C ASN A 53 18.92 -19.61 -4.34
N LEU A 54 18.05 -20.62 -4.36
CA LEU A 54 18.26 -21.92 -3.75
C LEU A 54 18.18 -23.01 -4.81
N THR A 55 19.07 -24.00 -4.74
CA THR A 55 19.05 -25.15 -5.65
C THR A 55 18.79 -26.44 -4.86
N SER A 56 17.86 -27.25 -5.33
CA SER A 56 17.35 -28.42 -4.61
C SER A 56 18.39 -29.51 -4.38
N GLY A 57 19.27 -29.75 -5.37
CA GLY A 57 20.11 -30.94 -5.42
C GLY A 57 19.32 -32.26 -5.54
N VAL A 58 18.00 -32.18 -5.80
CA VAL A 58 17.12 -33.35 -5.89
C VAL A 58 17.35 -34.06 -7.23
N PRO A 59 17.65 -35.37 -7.23
CA PRO A 59 17.78 -36.12 -8.48
C PRO A 59 16.48 -36.13 -9.29
N GLY A 60 16.60 -35.98 -10.61
CA GLY A 60 15.46 -36.14 -11.51
C GLY A 60 14.88 -37.57 -11.47
N LYS A 61 13.62 -37.73 -11.92
CA LYS A 61 12.99 -39.06 -11.97
C LYS A 61 13.76 -39.99 -12.90
N HIS A 62 14.04 -41.20 -12.45
CA HIS A 62 14.71 -42.22 -13.25
C HIS A 62 13.75 -42.81 -14.29
N LYS A 63 14.21 -43.00 -15.54
CA LYS A 63 13.46 -43.68 -16.61
C LYS A 63 13.55 -45.22 -16.53
N ALA A 64 14.55 -45.76 -15.85
CA ALA A 64 14.77 -47.20 -15.76
C ALA A 64 13.98 -47.82 -14.59
N GLY A 65 13.10 -48.77 -14.88
CA GLY A 65 12.33 -49.51 -13.87
C GLY A 65 13.12 -50.63 -13.19
N GLY A 66 12.68 -51.08 -12.01
CA GLY A 66 13.31 -52.18 -11.28
C GLY A 66 12.85 -52.34 -9.83
N GLN A 67 13.36 -53.36 -9.13
CA GLN A 67 13.02 -53.68 -7.73
C GLN A 67 13.38 -52.55 -6.74
N SER A 68 14.40 -51.76 -7.07
CA SER A 68 14.85 -50.61 -6.27
C SER A 68 14.12 -49.30 -6.59
N GLN A 69 13.26 -49.26 -7.61
CA GLN A 69 12.59 -48.03 -8.06
C GLN A 69 11.83 -47.35 -6.91
N ARG A 70 10.99 -48.12 -6.18
CA ARG A 70 10.25 -47.61 -5.01
C ARG A 70 11.15 -47.05 -3.90
N ARG A 71 12.37 -47.57 -3.76
CA ARG A 71 13.34 -47.06 -2.78
C ARG A 71 13.87 -45.70 -3.23
N PHE A 72 14.23 -45.56 -4.50
CA PHE A 72 14.72 -44.30 -5.05
C PHE A 72 13.64 -43.21 -5.04
N ASP A 73 12.41 -43.56 -5.39
CA ASP A 73 11.28 -42.61 -5.35
C ASP A 73 11.10 -42.04 -3.93
N ARG A 74 11.13 -42.88 -2.89
CA ARG A 74 11.07 -42.43 -1.49
C ARG A 74 12.21 -41.49 -1.09
N VAL A 75 13.43 -41.78 -1.54
CA VAL A 75 14.59 -40.92 -1.25
C VAL A 75 14.42 -39.57 -1.95
N ILE A 76 13.96 -39.57 -3.20
CA ILE A 76 13.70 -38.36 -3.97
C ILE A 76 12.60 -37.52 -3.29
N ASP A 77 11.51 -38.15 -2.83
CA ASP A 77 10.42 -37.46 -2.14
C ASP A 77 10.88 -36.88 -0.79
N GLN A 78 11.73 -37.61 -0.05
CA GLN A 78 12.32 -37.10 1.19
C GLN A 78 13.21 -35.88 0.93
N LEU A 79 14.07 -35.94 -0.10
CA LEU A 79 14.91 -34.81 -0.49
C LEU A 79 14.09 -33.60 -0.96
N ALA A 80 13.00 -33.84 -1.69
CA ALA A 80 12.08 -32.78 -2.09
C ALA A 80 11.42 -32.12 -0.86
N HIS A 81 10.97 -32.91 0.12
CA HIS A 81 10.43 -32.40 1.37
C HIS A 81 11.47 -31.58 2.18
N GLU A 82 12.71 -32.06 2.26
CA GLU A 82 13.80 -31.32 2.90
C GLU A 82 14.12 -30.02 2.17
N PHE A 83 14.02 -30.00 0.84
CA PHE A 83 14.17 -28.79 0.06
C PHE A 83 13.07 -27.77 0.34
N LEU A 84 11.80 -28.19 0.39
CA LEU A 84 10.67 -27.32 0.75
C LEU A 84 10.85 -26.73 2.16
N LYS A 85 11.28 -27.53 3.14
CA LYS A 85 11.63 -27.02 4.48
C LYS A 85 12.69 -25.93 4.43
N ARG A 86 13.75 -26.15 3.64
CA ARG A 86 14.84 -25.17 3.51
C ARG A 86 14.38 -23.88 2.85
N ILE A 87 13.50 -23.96 1.84
CA ILE A 87 12.88 -22.77 1.24
C ILE A 87 12.10 -21.99 2.31
N GLY A 88 11.26 -22.68 3.07
CA GLY A 88 10.48 -22.06 4.14
C GLY A 88 11.33 -21.37 5.19
N SER A 89 12.42 -22.01 5.65
CA SER A 89 13.35 -21.37 6.59
C SER A 89 14.00 -20.11 6.03
N HIS A 90 14.39 -20.10 4.74
CA HIS A 90 14.91 -18.89 4.11
C HIS A 90 13.85 -17.81 3.91
N MET A 91 12.61 -18.18 3.62
CA MET A 91 11.51 -17.22 3.56
C MET A 91 11.25 -16.60 4.94
N ASP A 92 11.29 -17.41 6.00
CA ASP A 92 11.14 -16.94 7.38
C ASP A 92 12.28 -15.97 7.75
N GLU A 93 13.53 -16.30 7.43
CA GLU A 93 14.71 -15.45 7.67
C GLU A 93 14.60 -14.08 6.98
N GLU A 94 14.08 -14.04 5.75
CA GLU A 94 14.03 -12.81 4.95
C GLU A 94 12.76 -11.98 5.17
N PHE A 95 11.61 -12.62 5.40
CA PHE A 95 10.32 -11.93 5.49
C PHE A 95 9.86 -11.63 6.91
N LEU A 96 10.26 -12.39 7.93
CA LEU A 96 9.91 -12.07 9.32
C LEU A 96 10.47 -10.72 9.79
N PRO A 97 11.71 -10.31 9.47
CA PRO A 97 12.24 -9.01 9.88
C PRO A 97 11.49 -7.82 9.29
N ILE A 98 10.92 -7.99 8.10
CA ILE A 98 10.16 -6.96 7.37
C ILE A 98 8.65 -7.16 7.45
N LYS A 99 8.17 -8.01 8.37
CA LYS A 99 6.79 -8.47 8.36
C LYS A 99 5.80 -7.32 8.48
N ASP A 100 6.10 -6.27 9.24
CA ASP A 100 5.16 -5.17 9.47
C ASP A 100 5.00 -4.31 8.21
N ASP A 101 6.06 -4.18 7.41
CA ASP A 101 6.05 -3.47 6.13
C ASP A 101 5.52 -4.34 4.97
N LEU A 102 5.46 -5.67 5.16
CA LEU A 102 5.07 -6.64 4.14
C LEU A 102 3.54 -6.68 3.98
N LYS A 103 3.04 -6.14 2.87
CA LYS A 103 1.60 -6.12 2.53
C LYS A 103 1.07 -7.50 2.16
N GLY A 104 1.90 -8.34 1.55
CA GLY A 104 1.60 -9.74 1.33
C GLY A 104 2.66 -10.48 0.52
N ILE A 105 2.43 -11.77 0.31
CA ILE A 105 3.35 -12.69 -0.37
C ILE A 105 2.65 -13.34 -1.56
N VAL A 106 3.34 -13.41 -2.70
CA VAL A 106 2.89 -14.16 -3.87
C VAL A 106 3.80 -15.35 -4.12
N LEU A 107 3.20 -16.52 -4.28
CA LEU A 107 3.92 -17.76 -4.56
C LEU A 107 3.78 -18.14 -6.04
N GLY A 108 4.86 -18.00 -6.80
CA GLY A 108 4.95 -18.45 -8.18
C GLY A 108 5.54 -19.86 -8.28
N GLY A 109 5.35 -20.53 -9.42
CA GLY A 109 6.05 -21.78 -9.68
C GLY A 109 5.44 -22.60 -10.81
N PRO A 110 6.26 -23.38 -11.55
CA PRO A 110 5.76 -24.32 -12.53
C PRO A 110 5.13 -25.54 -11.85
N GLY A 111 3.92 -25.91 -12.28
CA GLY A 111 3.21 -27.11 -11.81
C GLY A 111 2.81 -27.03 -10.33
N GLY A 112 2.63 -28.21 -9.71
CA GLY A 112 1.99 -28.36 -8.38
C GLY A 112 2.86 -28.06 -7.15
N THR A 113 4.15 -27.75 -7.33
CA THR A 113 5.11 -27.68 -6.21
C THR A 113 4.80 -26.52 -5.26
N LYS A 114 4.29 -25.40 -5.79
CA LYS A 114 3.90 -24.23 -4.99
C LYS A 114 2.67 -24.50 -4.13
N GLU A 115 1.72 -25.30 -4.63
CA GLU A 115 0.55 -25.74 -3.86
C GLU A 115 0.96 -26.71 -2.75
N ASP A 116 1.86 -27.65 -3.04
CA ASP A 116 2.41 -28.56 -2.04
C ASP A 116 3.15 -27.79 -0.93
N PHE A 117 3.89 -26.73 -1.30
CA PHE A 117 4.56 -25.84 -0.36
C PHE A 117 3.57 -25.03 0.48
N TYR A 118 2.58 -24.39 -0.15
CA TYR A 118 1.58 -23.58 0.55
C TYR A 118 0.71 -24.41 1.49
N ASN A 119 0.24 -25.58 1.04
CA ASN A 119 -0.59 -26.47 1.85
C ASN A 119 0.23 -27.17 2.94
N GLY A 120 1.53 -27.34 2.73
CA GLY A 120 2.45 -27.89 3.72
C GLY A 120 2.67 -26.98 4.93
N ASP A 121 3.39 -27.55 5.90
CA ASP A 121 3.82 -26.87 7.12
C ASP A 121 5.32 -26.55 7.00
N TYR A 122 5.65 -25.68 6.05
CA TYR A 122 7.04 -25.31 5.72
C TYR A 122 7.38 -23.87 6.10
N MET A 123 6.39 -23.00 6.19
CA MET A 123 6.55 -21.56 6.44
C MET A 123 5.90 -21.17 7.75
N HIS A 124 6.44 -20.16 8.43
CA HIS A 124 5.83 -19.60 9.64
C HIS A 124 4.38 -19.14 9.40
N TYR A 125 3.49 -19.40 10.36
CA TYR A 125 2.05 -19.14 10.22
C TYR A 125 1.74 -17.66 9.89
N GLU A 126 2.46 -16.71 10.50
CA GLU A 126 2.29 -15.27 10.22
C GLU A 126 2.56 -14.89 8.76
N LEU A 127 3.50 -15.58 8.10
CA LEU A 127 3.79 -15.35 6.69
C LEU A 127 2.78 -16.09 5.80
N LYS A 128 2.35 -17.28 6.22
CA LYS A 128 1.32 -18.04 5.53
C LYS A 128 -0.01 -17.28 5.43
N ASP A 129 -0.40 -16.59 6.50
CA ASP A 129 -1.59 -15.73 6.53
C ASP A 129 -1.49 -14.50 5.61
N LYS A 130 -0.26 -14.13 5.23
CA LYS A 130 0.03 -13.04 4.29
C LYS A 130 0.13 -13.50 2.83
N VAL A 131 -0.02 -14.80 2.55
CA VAL A 131 -0.01 -15.29 1.16
C VAL A 131 -1.30 -14.85 0.47
N ILE A 132 -1.13 -14.06 -0.59
CA ILE A 132 -2.22 -13.46 -1.37
C ILE A 132 -2.77 -14.48 -2.34
N THR A 133 -1.87 -15.07 -3.14
CA THR A 133 -2.24 -15.95 -4.23
C THR A 133 -1.06 -16.83 -4.65
N THR A 134 -1.39 -17.92 -5.35
CA THR A 134 -0.44 -18.81 -6.01
C THR A 134 -0.58 -18.66 -7.52
N VAL A 135 0.53 -18.50 -8.23
CA VAL A 135 0.57 -18.22 -9.68
C VAL A 135 1.35 -19.29 -10.41
N ASP A 136 0.76 -19.88 -11.45
CA ASP A 136 1.47 -20.76 -12.37
C ASP A 136 2.46 -19.96 -13.23
N THR A 137 3.74 -20.33 -13.21
CA THR A 137 4.79 -19.76 -14.07
C THR A 137 5.35 -20.78 -15.04
N SER A 138 5.93 -20.27 -16.12
CA SER A 138 6.60 -21.09 -17.14
C SER A 138 8.07 -21.33 -16.78
N TYR A 139 8.66 -20.38 -16.05
CA TYR A 139 10.07 -20.38 -15.68
C TYR A 139 10.26 -20.14 -14.17
N THR A 140 11.48 -20.44 -13.75
CA THR A 140 12.03 -20.18 -12.41
C THR A 140 13.11 -19.09 -12.50
N GLY A 141 13.73 -18.73 -11.37
CA GLY A 141 14.74 -17.68 -11.35
C GLY A 141 14.14 -16.27 -11.48
N GLU A 142 14.97 -15.31 -11.89
CA GLU A 142 14.57 -13.91 -12.05
C GLU A 142 13.46 -13.70 -13.09
N PHE A 143 13.45 -14.51 -14.15
CA PHE A 143 12.41 -14.47 -15.17
C PHE A 143 11.07 -14.96 -14.61
N GLY A 144 11.08 -16.02 -13.79
CA GLY A 144 9.90 -16.49 -13.08
C GLY A 144 9.35 -15.44 -12.12
N ILE A 145 10.21 -14.66 -11.46
CA ILE A 145 9.77 -13.57 -10.56
C ILE A 145 9.01 -12.50 -11.35
N ARG A 146 9.54 -12.07 -12.50
CA ARG A 146 8.85 -11.08 -13.35
C ARG A 146 7.50 -11.60 -13.85
N GLU A 147 7.46 -12.84 -14.34
CA GLU A 147 6.21 -13.47 -14.79
C GLU A 147 5.17 -13.57 -13.66
N THR A 148 5.62 -13.86 -12.44
CA THR A 148 4.76 -13.92 -11.25
C THR A 148 4.16 -12.55 -10.95
N ILE A 149 4.97 -11.48 -11.01
CA ILE A 149 4.49 -10.10 -10.78
C ILE A 149 3.43 -9.73 -11.81
N ASP A 150 3.72 -9.95 -13.09
CA ASP A 150 2.81 -9.58 -14.17
C ASP A 150 1.45 -10.28 -14.03
N LYS A 151 1.45 -11.56 -13.67
CA LYS A 151 0.23 -12.34 -13.44
C LYS A 151 -0.47 -12.02 -12.12
N ALA A 152 0.26 -11.57 -11.11
CA ALA A 152 -0.28 -11.22 -9.80
C ALA A 152 -0.83 -9.78 -9.74
N SER A 153 -0.46 -8.92 -10.69
CA SER A 153 -0.86 -7.50 -10.76
C SER A 153 -2.32 -7.25 -10.36
N GLY A 154 -3.27 -7.93 -11.00
CA GLY A 154 -4.70 -7.77 -10.70
C GLY A 154 -5.08 -8.17 -9.26
N ALA A 155 -4.44 -9.20 -8.70
CA ALA A 155 -4.69 -9.61 -7.31
C ALA A 155 -4.05 -8.62 -6.30
N LEU A 156 -2.93 -8.00 -6.65
CA LEU A 156 -2.29 -6.95 -5.84
C LEU A 156 -3.15 -5.69 -5.82
N GLU A 157 -3.63 -5.25 -6.98
CA GLU A 157 -4.56 -4.11 -7.10
C GLU A 157 -5.85 -4.36 -6.31
N GLU A 158 -6.45 -5.55 -6.45
CA GLU A 158 -7.65 -5.92 -5.72
C GLU A 158 -7.45 -5.86 -4.19
N LEU A 159 -6.28 -6.22 -3.68
CA LEU A 159 -5.98 -6.11 -2.25
C LEU A 159 -5.93 -4.66 -1.76
N GLY A 160 -5.31 -3.75 -2.52
CA GLY A 160 -5.30 -2.33 -2.18
C GLY A 160 -6.72 -1.81 -2.05
N VAL A 161 -7.56 -2.09 -3.06
CA VAL A 161 -8.98 -1.74 -3.08
C VAL A 161 -9.74 -2.36 -1.89
N ILE A 162 -9.49 -3.63 -1.55
CA ILE A 162 -10.13 -4.28 -0.39
C ILE A 162 -9.71 -3.61 0.93
N GLN A 163 -8.45 -3.20 1.07
CA GLN A 163 -7.96 -2.51 2.27
C GLN A 163 -8.62 -1.15 2.42
N GLU A 164 -8.67 -0.35 1.35
CA GLU A 164 -9.38 0.94 1.33
C GLU A 164 -10.86 0.77 1.73
N LYS A 165 -11.56 -0.21 1.13
CA LYS A 165 -12.95 -0.51 1.48
C LYS A 165 -13.12 -0.83 2.95
N LYS A 166 -12.25 -1.68 3.52
CA LYS A 166 -12.31 -2.04 4.94
C LYS A 166 -12.10 -0.82 5.85
N LEU A 167 -11.19 0.08 5.49
CA LEU A 167 -10.94 1.32 6.25
C LEU A 167 -12.17 2.23 6.25
N VAL A 168 -12.76 2.48 5.08
CA VAL A 168 -13.97 3.32 4.98
C VAL A 168 -15.15 2.64 5.68
N GLN A 169 -15.32 1.33 5.55
CA GLN A 169 -16.36 0.59 6.27
C GLN A 169 -16.20 0.68 7.79
N ARG A 170 -14.95 0.62 8.29
CA ARG A 170 -14.66 0.85 9.71
C ARG A 170 -15.07 2.26 10.14
N PHE A 171 -14.71 3.29 9.36
CA PHE A 171 -15.13 4.67 9.62
C PHE A 171 -16.66 4.82 9.64
N LEU A 172 -17.37 4.22 8.68
CA LEU A 172 -18.84 4.23 8.64
C LEU A 172 -19.49 3.44 9.79
N ALA A 173 -18.81 2.42 10.30
CA ALA A 173 -19.26 1.68 11.47
C ALA A 173 -19.15 2.52 12.74
N GLU A 174 -18.04 3.24 12.93
CA GLU A 174 -17.86 4.20 14.03
C GLU A 174 -18.91 5.32 13.96
N LEU A 175 -19.20 5.85 12.77
CA LEU A 175 -20.22 6.89 12.57
C LEU A 175 -21.63 6.46 13.03
N ARG A 176 -21.93 5.17 12.98
CA ARG A 176 -23.24 4.62 13.37
C ARG A 176 -23.38 4.42 14.89
N ASP A 177 -22.28 4.41 15.63
CA ASP A 177 -22.30 4.26 17.08
C ASP A 177 -22.46 5.62 17.75
N ASP A 178 -23.36 5.71 18.73
CA ASP A 178 -23.59 6.95 19.51
C ASP A 178 -22.34 7.37 20.29
N HIS A 179 -21.44 6.42 20.59
CA HIS A 179 -20.14 6.66 21.22
C HIS A 179 -18.94 6.45 20.28
N GLY A 180 -19.19 6.44 18.97
CA GLY A 180 -18.18 6.16 17.96
C GLY A 180 -16.99 7.11 17.96
N LEU A 181 -15.82 6.59 17.62
CA LEU A 181 -14.57 7.32 17.55
C LEU A 181 -14.34 7.84 16.13
N TYR A 182 -15.12 8.83 15.72
CA TYR A 182 -15.04 9.41 14.38
C TYR A 182 -15.03 10.93 14.40
N SER A 183 -14.52 11.51 13.32
CA SER A 183 -14.62 12.94 13.02
C SER A 183 -14.77 13.11 11.51
N TYR A 184 -15.58 14.07 11.08
CA TYR A 184 -15.74 14.34 9.65
C TYR A 184 -15.84 15.84 9.38
N GLY A 185 -15.47 16.22 8.16
CA GLY A 185 -15.42 17.62 7.76
C GLY A 185 -14.18 18.33 8.30
N GLU A 186 -13.65 19.21 7.46
CA GLU A 186 -12.34 19.85 7.67
C GLU A 186 -12.17 20.50 9.05
N LYS A 187 -13.16 21.26 9.52
CA LYS A 187 -13.05 22.02 10.79
C LYS A 187 -12.93 21.10 12.00
N GLU A 188 -13.77 20.07 12.08
CA GLU A 188 -13.76 19.13 13.21
C GLU A 188 -12.53 18.24 13.14
N VAL A 189 -12.20 17.74 11.95
CA VAL A 189 -11.01 16.89 11.75
C VAL A 189 -9.73 17.66 12.07
N ARG A 190 -9.60 18.93 11.66
CA ARG A 190 -8.44 19.76 12.00
C ARG A 190 -8.31 19.99 13.49
N ALA A 191 -9.41 20.34 14.18
CA ALA A 191 -9.38 20.53 15.63
C ALA A 191 -8.94 19.24 16.36
N ASN A 192 -9.43 18.08 15.90
CA ASN A 192 -9.05 16.79 16.46
C ASN A 192 -7.61 16.39 16.12
N LEU A 193 -7.13 16.74 14.92
CA LEU A 193 -5.72 16.58 14.53
C LEU A 193 -4.83 17.40 15.45
N GLU A 194 -5.08 18.69 15.62
CA GLU A 194 -4.30 19.60 16.49
C GLU A 194 -4.26 19.13 17.95
N MET A 195 -5.29 18.43 18.42
CA MET A 195 -5.33 17.84 19.76
C MET A 195 -4.64 16.47 19.87
N GLY A 196 -4.12 15.92 18.77
CA GLY A 196 -3.50 14.59 18.71
C GLY A 196 -4.49 13.43 18.90
N ALA A 197 -5.79 13.68 18.71
CA ALA A 197 -6.85 12.71 18.94
C ALA A 197 -7.11 11.78 17.75
N VAL A 198 -6.60 12.12 16.56
CA VAL A 198 -6.77 11.31 15.35
C VAL A 198 -5.81 10.12 15.36
N ASP A 199 -6.34 8.95 14.99
CA ASP A 199 -5.55 7.75 14.73
C ASP A 199 -5.24 7.64 13.24
N ILE A 200 -6.30 7.64 12.43
CA ILE A 200 -6.24 7.48 10.99
C ILE A 200 -7.01 8.62 10.35
N LEU A 201 -6.33 9.40 9.51
CA LEU A 201 -6.90 10.45 8.68
C LEU A 201 -7.23 9.85 7.30
N LEU A 202 -8.49 10.00 6.87
CA LEU A 202 -8.99 9.54 5.57
C LEU A 202 -9.21 10.76 4.67
N LEU A 203 -8.45 10.85 3.58
CA LEU A 203 -8.56 11.91 2.59
C LEU A 203 -8.92 11.33 1.23
N SER A 204 -9.90 11.92 0.55
CA SER A 204 -10.24 11.51 -0.81
C SER A 204 -9.25 12.09 -1.83
N GLU A 205 -8.88 11.29 -2.84
CA GLU A 205 -8.00 11.73 -3.94
C GLU A 205 -8.56 12.90 -4.75
N ASP A 206 -9.90 13.04 -4.82
CA ASP A 206 -10.58 14.09 -5.58
C ASP A 206 -10.69 15.43 -4.82
N LEU A 207 -10.04 15.56 -3.65
CA LEU A 207 -10.01 16.80 -2.88
C LEU A 207 -9.15 17.87 -3.57
N LYS A 208 -9.79 18.74 -4.35
CA LYS A 208 -9.13 19.89 -5.01
C LYS A 208 -9.27 21.20 -4.24
N SER A 209 -9.32 21.12 -2.91
CA SER A 209 -9.48 22.29 -2.05
C SER A 209 -8.12 22.85 -1.63
N LYS A 210 -8.03 24.17 -1.48
CA LYS A 210 -6.79 24.85 -1.09
C LYS A 210 -6.95 25.59 0.22
N ARG A 211 -5.90 25.60 1.04
CA ARG A 211 -5.79 26.38 2.26
C ARG A 211 -5.10 27.70 1.95
N LEU A 212 -5.78 28.81 2.25
CA LEU A 212 -5.29 30.16 2.03
C LEU A 212 -5.01 30.83 3.39
N THR A 213 -3.79 31.31 3.57
CA THR A 213 -3.47 32.26 4.64
C THR A 213 -3.66 33.68 4.10
N ILE A 214 -4.47 34.45 4.81
CA ILE A 214 -4.90 35.77 4.36
C ILE A 214 -4.56 36.78 5.45
N ASP A 215 -3.82 37.81 5.05
CA ASP A 215 -3.35 38.85 5.96
C ASP A 215 -3.91 40.21 5.58
N CYS A 216 -4.37 40.95 6.58
CA CYS A 216 -4.78 42.34 6.42
C CYS A 216 -3.60 43.28 6.66
N GLN A 217 -3.18 44.01 5.62
CA GLN A 217 -2.03 44.92 5.70
C GLN A 217 -2.29 46.18 6.57
N ALA A 218 -3.55 46.57 6.80
CA ALA A 218 -3.88 47.75 7.60
C ALA A 218 -3.96 47.49 9.10
N CYS A 219 -4.41 46.32 9.54
CA CYS A 219 -4.62 46.03 10.97
C CYS A 219 -3.82 44.83 11.49
N GLY A 220 -3.12 44.09 10.63
CA GLY A 220 -2.38 42.89 11.02
C GLY A 220 -3.27 41.70 11.39
N PHE A 221 -4.54 41.70 10.97
CA PHE A 221 -5.43 40.55 11.17
C PHE A 221 -5.02 39.39 10.25
N HIS A 222 -4.85 38.22 10.84
CA HIS A 222 -4.51 36.98 10.17
C HIS A 222 -5.71 36.04 10.21
N ALA A 223 -6.07 35.47 9.06
CA ALA A 223 -7.11 34.45 8.97
C ALA A 223 -6.74 33.38 7.96
N GLU A 224 -7.13 32.16 8.27
CA GLU A 224 -6.98 31.02 7.38
C GLU A 224 -8.35 30.58 6.87
N VAL A 225 -8.46 30.44 5.55
CA VAL A 225 -9.71 30.09 4.88
C VAL A 225 -9.45 29.00 3.87
N THR A 226 -10.38 28.05 3.79
CA THR A 226 -10.32 26.97 2.79
C THR A 226 -11.19 27.31 1.60
N GLN A 227 -10.60 27.28 0.42
CA GLN A 227 -11.27 27.53 -0.85
C GLN A 227 -11.58 26.19 -1.52
N LYS A 228 -12.86 25.93 -1.79
CA LYS A 228 -13.30 24.79 -2.62
C LYS A 228 -13.22 25.13 -4.11
N GLU A 229 -13.00 24.12 -4.95
CA GLU A 229 -12.91 24.27 -6.40
C GLU A 229 -14.18 24.96 -6.97
N GLY A 230 -13.99 26.01 -7.77
CA GLY A 230 -15.08 26.82 -8.36
C GLY A 230 -15.66 27.91 -7.45
N GLN A 231 -15.30 27.95 -6.16
CA GLN A 231 -15.67 29.04 -5.28
C GLN A 231 -14.69 30.19 -5.49
N LYS A 232 -15.12 31.25 -6.18
CA LYS A 232 -14.30 32.46 -6.25
C LYS A 232 -14.23 33.08 -4.87
N VAL A 233 -13.01 33.32 -4.39
CA VAL A 233 -12.75 34.15 -3.22
C VAL A 233 -12.93 35.61 -3.65
N GLU A 234 -14.16 35.98 -4.00
CA GLU A 234 -14.53 37.37 -4.33
C GLU A 234 -14.71 38.15 -3.03
N ASP A 235 -13.81 39.13 -2.82
CA ASP A 235 -13.83 40.18 -1.82
C ASP A 235 -13.88 39.73 -0.33
N LEU A 236 -12.83 39.05 0.14
CA LEU A 236 -12.52 38.97 1.58
C LEU A 236 -12.22 40.36 2.12
N THR A 237 -13.24 40.97 2.70
CA THR A 237 -13.15 42.21 3.47
C THR A 237 -12.76 41.89 4.90
N CYS A 238 -11.85 42.69 5.46
CA CYS A 238 -11.41 42.49 6.83
C CYS A 238 -12.58 42.72 7.81
N PRO A 239 -12.95 41.75 8.66
CA PRO A 239 -14.02 41.94 9.64
C PRO A 239 -13.68 43.03 10.68
N GLN A 240 -12.40 43.43 10.80
CA GLN A 240 -11.94 44.45 11.74
C GLN A 240 -11.81 45.85 11.14
N CYS A 241 -11.34 45.99 9.90
CA CYS A 241 -11.08 47.30 9.29
C CYS A 241 -11.71 47.51 7.90
N ASN A 242 -12.47 46.53 7.41
CA ASN A 242 -13.20 46.55 6.14
C ASN A 242 -12.32 46.82 4.89
N GLU A 243 -11.01 46.67 5.00
CA GLU A 243 -10.08 46.70 3.87
C GLU A 243 -9.97 45.35 3.17
N LYS A 244 -9.50 45.38 1.92
CA LYS A 244 -9.23 44.16 1.14
C LYS A 244 -8.06 43.41 1.74
N MET A 245 -8.28 42.14 2.07
CA MET A 245 -7.18 41.28 2.51
C MET A 245 -6.37 40.73 1.33
N LYS A 246 -5.10 40.37 1.56
CA LYS A 246 -4.24 39.73 0.56
C LYS A 246 -3.92 38.30 0.98
N ILE A 247 -3.90 37.40 0.00
CA ILE A 247 -3.42 36.03 0.17
C ILE A 247 -1.89 36.10 0.29
N THR A 248 -1.35 35.57 1.39
CA THR A 248 0.09 35.51 1.65
C THR A 248 0.65 34.11 1.46
N LYS A 249 -0.16 33.07 1.68
CA LYS A 249 0.21 31.67 1.49
C LYS A 249 -0.95 30.90 0.87
N GLU A 250 -0.63 30.01 -0.08
CA GLU A 250 -1.56 29.09 -0.72
C GLU A 250 -0.94 27.69 -0.69
N GLU A 251 -1.62 26.74 -0.05
CA GLU A 251 -1.19 25.35 0.07
C GLU A 251 -2.35 24.42 -0.27
N ASP A 252 -2.04 23.22 -0.73
CA ASP A 252 -3.05 22.19 -0.96
C ASP A 252 -3.61 21.69 0.38
N LEU A 253 -4.93 21.49 0.46
CA LEU A 253 -5.56 21.06 1.71
C LEU A 253 -5.15 19.64 2.11
N VAL A 254 -4.93 18.75 1.12
CA VAL A 254 -4.48 17.37 1.36
C VAL A 254 -3.08 17.41 1.96
N GLU A 255 -2.17 18.19 1.36
CA GLU A 255 -0.80 18.35 1.87
C GLU A 255 -0.78 18.97 3.27
N ASP A 256 -1.55 20.03 3.51
CA ASP A 256 -1.63 20.70 4.80
C ASP A 256 -2.11 19.76 5.92
N LEU A 257 -3.21 19.03 5.69
CA LEU A 257 -3.72 18.08 6.67
C LEU A 257 -2.80 16.87 6.86
N ALA A 258 -2.15 16.40 5.79
CA ALA A 258 -1.18 15.31 5.87
C ALA A 258 0.05 15.70 6.71
N ASN A 259 0.57 16.92 6.54
CA ASN A 259 1.70 17.41 7.33
C ASN A 259 1.36 17.48 8.82
N ILE A 260 0.19 18.04 9.18
CA ILE A 260 -0.26 18.09 10.58
C ILE A 260 -0.42 16.67 11.15
N ALA A 261 -0.97 15.75 10.36
CA ALA A 261 -1.17 14.37 10.76
C ALA A 261 0.17 13.65 11.01
N GLU A 262 1.15 13.78 10.12
CA GLU A 262 2.48 13.19 10.28
C GLU A 262 3.23 13.76 11.49
N GLU A 263 3.20 15.08 11.70
CA GLU A 263 3.84 15.73 12.86
C GLU A 263 3.28 15.21 14.20
N LEU A 264 1.99 14.89 14.25
CA LEU A 264 1.29 14.41 15.44
C LEU A 264 1.16 12.88 15.48
N GLY A 265 1.82 12.18 14.56
CA GLY A 265 1.92 10.73 14.51
C GLY A 265 0.61 10.02 14.17
N SER A 266 -0.27 10.66 13.40
CA SER A 266 -1.48 10.05 12.83
C SER A 266 -1.14 9.38 11.49
N THR A 267 -1.80 8.27 11.16
CA THR A 267 -1.66 7.62 9.86
C THR A 267 -2.53 8.32 8.83
N VAL A 268 -1.97 8.64 7.66
CA VAL A 268 -2.71 9.27 6.55
C VAL A 268 -2.99 8.23 5.48
N GLU A 269 -4.26 8.06 5.12
CA GLU A 269 -4.71 7.16 4.06
C GLU A 269 -5.47 7.94 3.00
N ILE A 270 -5.01 7.83 1.75
CA ILE A 270 -5.66 8.42 0.59
C ILE A 270 -6.63 7.37 0.01
N ILE A 271 -7.90 7.76 -0.15
CA ILE A 271 -8.98 6.87 -0.57
C ILE A 271 -9.42 7.21 -1.99
N SER A 272 -9.43 6.21 -2.87
CA SER A 272 -9.87 6.39 -4.24
C SER A 272 -11.40 6.51 -4.35
N THR A 273 -11.88 7.35 -5.27
CA THR A 273 -13.31 7.50 -5.56
C THR A 273 -13.86 6.46 -6.54
N GLU A 274 -13.02 5.53 -7.00
CA GLU A 274 -13.42 4.41 -7.86
C GLU A 274 -14.29 3.38 -7.13
N THR A 275 -14.16 3.29 -5.80
CA THR A 275 -14.98 2.40 -4.96
C THR A 275 -16.30 3.05 -4.54
N GLU A 276 -17.33 2.25 -4.28
CA GLU A 276 -18.61 2.76 -3.77
C GLU A 276 -18.42 3.46 -2.41
N GLU A 277 -17.63 2.84 -1.54
CA GLU A 277 -17.29 3.39 -0.22
C GLU A 277 -16.48 4.69 -0.31
N GLY A 278 -15.45 4.75 -1.15
CA GLY A 278 -14.67 5.96 -1.37
C GLY A 278 -15.49 7.09 -2.00
N SER A 279 -16.37 6.75 -2.96
CA SER A 279 -17.33 7.71 -3.52
C SER A 279 -18.29 8.25 -2.45
N GLN A 280 -18.71 7.40 -1.50
CA GLN A 280 -19.52 7.82 -0.36
C GLN A 280 -18.75 8.76 0.57
N LEU A 281 -17.47 8.48 0.87
CA LEU A 281 -16.60 9.37 1.64
C LEU A 281 -16.55 10.77 1.02
N TYR A 282 -16.34 10.86 -0.29
CA TYR A 282 -16.29 12.13 -1.02
C TYR A 282 -17.64 12.85 -1.04
N ARG A 283 -18.71 12.18 -1.50
CA ARG A 283 -20.01 12.82 -1.76
C ARG A 283 -20.79 13.14 -0.49
N ALA A 284 -20.77 12.26 0.52
CA ALA A 284 -21.57 12.42 1.72
C ALA A 284 -20.84 13.21 2.82
N PHE A 285 -19.52 13.09 2.91
CA PHE A 285 -18.71 13.67 3.99
C PHE A 285 -17.74 14.75 3.52
N GLY A 286 -17.77 15.11 2.23
CA GLY A 286 -16.93 16.15 1.66
C GLY A 286 -15.46 15.73 1.51
N GLY A 287 -15.19 14.42 1.48
CA GLY A 287 -13.86 13.86 1.22
C GLY A 287 -12.90 13.83 2.41
N ILE A 288 -13.30 14.32 3.58
CA ILE A 288 -12.42 14.40 4.76
C ILE A 288 -13.10 13.67 5.93
N GLY A 289 -12.48 12.59 6.38
CA GLY A 289 -12.90 11.82 7.54
C GLY A 289 -11.70 11.45 8.41
N ALA A 290 -11.95 11.08 9.66
CA ALA A 290 -10.93 10.59 10.56
C ALA A 290 -11.52 9.58 11.55
N ILE A 291 -10.72 8.60 11.92
CA ILE A 291 -10.96 7.68 13.04
C ILE A 291 -10.13 8.19 14.22
N LEU A 292 -10.77 8.34 15.37
CA LEU A 292 -10.15 8.89 16.58
C LEU A 292 -9.59 7.80 17.48
N ARG A 293 -8.56 8.13 18.27
CA ARG A 293 -8.00 7.30 19.34
C ARG A 293 -8.85 7.36 20.60
N TYR A 294 -9.40 8.54 20.87
CA TYR A 294 -10.24 8.83 22.02
C TYR A 294 -11.24 9.94 21.66
N ASN A 295 -12.34 9.99 22.40
CA ASN A 295 -13.34 11.01 22.20
C ASN A 295 -12.89 12.34 22.83
N VAL A 296 -13.12 13.44 22.13
CA VAL A 296 -12.74 14.79 22.56
C VAL A 296 -13.96 15.60 23.05
N ARG A 297 -15.16 14.99 23.01
CA ARG A 297 -16.42 15.58 23.50
C ARG A 297 -16.65 15.34 24.98
#